data_AF-A0A957Z942-F1
#
_entry.id   AF-A0A957Z942-F1
#
_cell.length_a   1.000
_cell.length_b   1.000
_cell.length_c   1.000
_cell.angle_alpha   90.00
_cell.angle_beta   90.00
_cell.angle_gamma   90.00
#
_symmetry.space_group_name_H-M   'P 1'
#
loop_
_entity.id
_entity.type
_entity.pdbx_description
1 polymer ?
#
loop_
_entity_poly.entity_id
_entity_poly.type
_entity_poly.pdbx_seq_one_letter_code
_entity_poly.pdbx_strand_id
1 'polypeptide(L)'
;MTTRITLADILLTEWRHIRQQTYDYLDTLAPHHLDLRLPFPESQTLGYQFWCMVGAHESYLRALEHGRWQGFASSLDEFKQVTPDIIKAQMQKGDARLAELLQTLPFETHTVGEQPAHKTVLRMIEHEMHHHGQLINFLFCHRLPIPPSWA
;
A
#
# COMPACT_ATOMS: atom_id res chain seq x y z
N MET A 1 21.31 -24.36 13.64
CA MET A 1 21.64 -23.52 12.47
C MET A 1 20.86 -22.22 12.64
N THR A 2 21.55 -21.08 12.75
CA THR A 2 20.90 -19.77 12.85
C THR A 2 20.58 -19.30 11.43
N THR A 3 19.30 -19.23 11.07
CA THR A 3 18.89 -18.66 9.78
C THR A 3 19.30 -17.19 9.75
N ARG A 4 20.10 -16.79 8.75
CA ARG A 4 20.53 -15.40 8.60
C ARG A 4 19.38 -14.61 7.99
N ILE A 5 18.85 -13.64 8.74
CA ILE A 5 17.82 -12.71 8.26
C ILE A 5 18.47 -11.72 7.27
N THR A 6 17.86 -11.54 6.10
CA THR A 6 18.31 -10.60 5.06
C THR A 6 17.56 -9.27 5.14
N LEU A 7 18.04 -8.23 4.45
CA LEU A 7 17.31 -6.96 4.35
C LEU A 7 15.96 -7.14 3.64
N ALA A 8 15.89 -8.02 2.64
CA ALA A 8 14.64 -8.35 1.95
C ALA A 8 13.62 -8.98 2.92
N ASP A 9 14.05 -9.86 3.81
CA ASP A 9 13.18 -10.47 4.84
C ASP A 9 12.63 -9.42 5.80
N ILE A 10 13.47 -8.45 6.22
CA ILE A 10 13.06 -7.35 7.09
C ILE A 10 12.00 -6.51 6.38
N LEU A 11 12.27 -6.02 5.17
CA LEU A 11 11.33 -5.16 4.45
C LEU A 11 10.02 -5.87 4.12
N LEU A 12 10.06 -7.16 3.77
CA LEU A 12 8.84 -7.94 3.54
C LEU A 12 8.03 -8.11 4.83
N THR A 13 8.70 -8.28 5.96
CA THR A 13 8.04 -8.37 7.28
C THR A 13 7.38 -7.04 7.64
N GLU A 14 8.10 -5.93 7.52
CA GLU A 14 7.55 -4.59 7.79
C GLU A 14 6.38 -4.26 6.85
N TRP A 15 6.51 -4.57 5.55
CA TRP A 15 5.42 -4.40 4.59
C TRP A 15 4.18 -5.20 4.98
N ARG A 16 4.33 -6.48 5.32
CA ARG A 16 3.21 -7.33 5.73
C ARG A 16 2.53 -6.81 6.98
N HIS A 17 3.30 -6.31 7.95
CA HIS A 17 2.74 -5.74 9.17
C HIS A 17 1.83 -4.54 8.87
N ILE A 18 2.33 -3.55 8.14
CA ILE A 18 1.54 -2.36 7.82
C ILE A 18 0.37 -2.66 6.87
N ARG A 19 0.56 -3.57 5.92
CA ARG A 19 -0.49 -3.97 4.99
C ARG A 19 -1.63 -4.73 5.68
N GLN A 20 -1.30 -5.55 6.69
CA GLN A 20 -2.31 -6.24 7.48
C GLN A 20 -3.21 -5.24 8.22
N GLN A 21 -2.64 -4.18 8.78
CA GLN A 21 -3.42 -3.08 9.38
C GLN A 21 -4.37 -2.44 8.36
N THR A 22 -3.94 -2.24 7.11
CA THR A 22 -4.83 -1.76 6.04
C THR A 22 -5.97 -2.75 5.74
N TYR A 23 -5.69 -4.06 5.73
CA TYR A 23 -6.72 -5.09 5.51
C TYR A 23 -7.75 -5.13 6.63
N ASP A 24 -7.30 -5.09 7.87
CA ASP A 24 -8.18 -5.07 9.02
C ASP A 24 -9.08 -3.84 9.00
N TYR A 25 -8.59 -2.71 8.48
CA TYR A 25 -9.42 -1.52 8.29
C TYR A 25 -10.44 -1.68 7.15
N LEU A 26 -10.02 -2.18 5.99
CA LEU A 26 -10.96 -2.43 4.88
C LEU A 26 -12.11 -3.36 5.29
N ASP A 27 -11.84 -4.34 6.16
CA ASP A 27 -12.85 -5.27 6.68
C ASP A 27 -13.91 -4.61 7.59
N THR A 28 -13.68 -3.39 8.07
CA THR A 28 -14.68 -2.63 8.85
C THR A 28 -15.53 -1.69 8.00
N LEU A 29 -15.18 -1.50 6.73
CA LEU A 29 -15.81 -0.49 5.88
C LEU A 29 -16.98 -1.06 5.06
N ALA A 30 -18.08 -0.33 5.05
CA ALA A 30 -19.13 -0.51 4.06
C ALA A 30 -18.79 0.28 2.77
N PRO A 31 -19.31 -0.12 1.59
CA PRO A 31 -18.99 0.57 0.33
C PRO A 31 -19.24 2.08 0.33
N HIS A 32 -20.33 2.54 0.97
CA HIS A 32 -20.66 3.97 1.04
C HIS A 32 -19.69 4.80 1.89
N HIS A 33 -18.86 4.17 2.74
CA HIS A 33 -17.83 4.90 3.47
C HIS A 33 -16.73 5.44 2.55
N LEU A 34 -16.53 4.83 1.37
CA LEU A 34 -15.51 5.27 0.42
C LEU A 34 -15.78 6.69 -0.14
N ASP A 35 -17.02 7.17 -0.06
CA ASP A 35 -17.41 8.51 -0.51
C ASP A 35 -17.20 9.61 0.55
N LEU A 36 -16.86 9.23 1.78
CA LEU A 36 -16.63 10.18 2.88
C LEU A 36 -15.48 11.13 2.55
N ARG A 37 -15.59 12.38 3.01
CA ARG A 37 -14.56 13.43 2.92
C ARG A 37 -14.34 14.07 4.28
N LEU A 38 -13.13 14.52 4.59
CA LEU A 38 -12.88 15.36 5.75
C LEU A 38 -13.50 16.76 5.55
N PRO A 39 -13.80 17.50 6.62
CA PRO A 39 -14.56 18.75 6.57
C PRO A 39 -13.67 19.94 6.15
N PHE A 40 -12.96 19.80 5.04
CA PHE A 40 -12.23 20.89 4.39
C PHE A 40 -12.23 20.72 2.86
N PRO A 41 -12.20 21.82 2.08
CA PRO A 41 -12.45 21.79 0.64
C PRO A 41 -11.49 20.91 -0.17
N GLU A 42 -10.23 20.84 0.24
CA GLU A 42 -9.17 20.11 -0.45
C GLU A 42 -9.21 18.60 -0.16
N SER A 43 -10.06 18.15 0.77
CA SER A 43 -10.13 16.74 1.15
C SER A 43 -10.61 15.90 -0.03
N GLN A 44 -9.75 14.99 -0.47
CA GLN A 44 -10.18 13.87 -1.29
C GLN A 44 -11.03 12.89 -0.48
N THR A 45 -11.67 11.94 -1.17
CA THR A 45 -12.51 10.93 -0.51
C THR A 45 -11.66 9.86 0.20
N LEU A 46 -12.28 9.08 1.09
CA LEU A 46 -11.65 7.90 1.68
C LEU A 46 -11.24 6.89 0.59
N GLY A 47 -12.11 6.69 -0.42
CA GLY A 47 -11.82 5.84 -1.57
C GLY A 47 -10.62 6.30 -2.39
N TYR A 48 -10.42 7.63 -2.53
CA TYR A 48 -9.24 8.17 -3.19
C TYR A 48 -7.93 7.80 -2.47
N GLN A 49 -7.93 7.75 -1.13
CA GLN A 49 -6.72 7.36 -0.39
C GLN A 49 -6.34 5.92 -0.73
N PHE A 50 -7.31 5.00 -0.70
CA PHE A 50 -7.07 3.62 -1.11
C PHE A 50 -6.68 3.48 -2.59
N TRP A 51 -7.27 4.28 -3.47
CA TRP A 51 -6.85 4.36 -4.87
C TRP A 51 -5.38 4.76 -5.02
N CYS A 52 -4.95 5.76 -4.23
CA CYS A 52 -3.56 6.21 -4.19
C CYS A 52 -2.63 5.13 -3.62
N MET A 53 -3.04 4.44 -2.55
CA MET A 53 -2.27 3.35 -1.94
C MET A 53 -2.05 2.19 -2.92
N VAL A 54 -3.12 1.72 -3.60
CA VAL A 54 -3.03 0.67 -4.63
C VAL A 54 -2.14 1.13 -5.78
N GLY A 55 -2.42 2.30 -6.35
CA GLY A 55 -1.68 2.75 -7.52
C GLY A 55 -0.21 3.06 -7.23
N ALA A 56 0.10 3.61 -6.06
CA ALA A 56 1.50 3.81 -5.64
C ALA A 56 2.23 2.47 -5.49
N HIS A 57 1.62 1.49 -4.81
CA HIS A 57 2.19 0.15 -4.67
C HIS A 57 2.49 -0.46 -6.04
N GLU A 58 1.50 -0.54 -6.93
CA GLU A 58 1.67 -1.09 -8.28
C GLU A 58 2.72 -0.33 -9.10
N SER A 59 2.79 0.99 -8.96
CA SER A 59 3.78 1.80 -9.66
C SER A 59 5.21 1.59 -9.13
N TYR A 60 5.38 1.38 -7.82
CA TYR A 60 6.66 0.96 -7.24
C TYR A 60 7.07 -0.44 -7.68
N LEU A 61 6.13 -1.39 -7.78
CA LEU A 61 6.42 -2.73 -8.31
C LEU A 61 6.93 -2.67 -9.74
N ARG A 62 6.25 -1.92 -10.62
CA ARG A 62 6.73 -1.71 -12.00
C ARG A 62 8.11 -1.06 -12.03
N ALA A 63 8.39 -0.16 -11.10
CA ALA A 63 9.70 0.46 -11.01
C ALA A 63 10.80 -0.53 -10.61
N LEU A 64 10.50 -1.46 -9.69
CA LEU A 64 11.38 -2.56 -9.31
C LEU A 64 11.60 -3.55 -10.46
N GLU A 65 10.57 -3.84 -11.24
CA GLU A 65 10.66 -4.77 -12.37
C GLU A 65 11.48 -4.22 -13.53
N HIS A 66 11.30 -2.94 -13.84
CA HIS A 66 11.89 -2.30 -15.02
C HIS A 66 13.12 -1.45 -14.70
N GLY A 67 13.51 -1.37 -13.42
CA GLY A 67 14.67 -0.59 -12.98
C GLY A 67 14.50 0.92 -13.17
N ARG A 68 13.28 1.44 -13.35
CA ARG A 68 12.99 2.88 -13.47
C ARG A 68 11.51 3.17 -13.26
N TRP A 69 11.18 4.38 -12.79
CA TRP A 69 9.79 4.83 -12.67
C TRP A 69 9.08 4.85 -14.03
N GLN A 70 7.84 4.34 -14.07
CA GLN A 70 7.03 4.24 -15.31
C GLN A 70 5.74 5.07 -15.24
N GLY A 71 5.66 6.03 -14.32
CA GLY A 71 4.45 6.80 -14.07
C GLY A 71 3.52 6.13 -13.06
N PHE A 72 2.53 6.89 -12.61
CA PHE A 72 1.47 6.40 -11.74
C PHE A 72 0.42 5.62 -12.57
N ALA A 73 -0.01 4.46 -12.09
CA ALA A 73 -1.22 3.79 -12.56
C ALA A 73 -1.83 2.98 -11.41
N SER A 74 -3.15 2.79 -11.45
CA SER A 74 -3.89 1.99 -10.47
C SER A 74 -4.82 1.03 -11.19
N SER A 75 -4.74 -0.26 -10.88
CA SER A 75 -5.67 -1.28 -11.39
C SER A 75 -7.13 -0.99 -11.03
N LEU A 76 -7.38 -0.14 -10.02
CA LEU A 76 -8.72 0.30 -9.65
C LEU A 76 -9.39 1.15 -10.74
N ASP A 77 -8.63 1.75 -11.66
CA ASP A 77 -9.17 2.52 -12.79
C ASP A 77 -9.96 1.64 -13.78
N GLU A 78 -9.78 0.32 -13.73
CA GLU A 78 -10.49 -0.65 -14.58
C GLU A 78 -11.91 -0.96 -14.07
N PHE A 79 -12.24 -0.56 -12.85
CA PHE A 79 -13.50 -0.89 -12.20
C PHE A 79 -14.49 0.27 -12.29
N LYS A 80 -15.70 -0.01 -12.79
CA LYS A 80 -16.79 0.97 -12.82
C LYS A 80 -17.27 1.38 -11.42
N GLN A 81 -17.19 0.45 -10.46
CA GLN A 81 -17.53 0.67 -9.07
C GLN A 81 -16.49 -0.04 -8.21
N VAL A 82 -15.83 0.73 -7.34
CA VAL A 82 -14.81 0.23 -6.42
C VAL A 82 -15.47 -0.07 -5.08
N THR A 83 -15.14 -1.22 -4.50
CA THR A 83 -15.59 -1.65 -3.17
C THR A 83 -14.37 -1.98 -2.29
N PRO A 84 -14.52 -2.05 -0.95
CA PRO A 84 -13.45 -2.48 -0.06
C PRO A 84 -12.86 -3.84 -0.44
N ASP A 85 -13.70 -4.80 -0.85
CA ASP A 85 -13.26 -6.13 -1.30
C ASP A 85 -12.40 -6.07 -2.57
N ILE A 86 -12.76 -5.21 -3.53
CA ILE A 86 -11.98 -5.01 -4.76
C ILE A 86 -10.62 -4.40 -4.42
N ILE A 87 -10.59 -3.38 -3.55
CA ILE A 87 -9.35 -2.74 -3.09
C ILE A 87 -8.45 -3.79 -2.44
N LYS A 88 -8.99 -4.56 -1.49
CA LYS A 88 -8.28 -5.62 -0.77
C LYS A 88 -7.70 -6.65 -1.74
N ALA A 89 -8.49 -7.10 -2.71
CA ALA A 89 -8.05 -8.08 -3.71
C ALA A 89 -6.91 -7.55 -4.59
N GLN A 90 -6.92 -6.28 -5.01
CA GLN A 90 -5.82 -5.71 -5.80
C GLN A 90 -4.55 -5.52 -4.96
N MET A 91 -4.68 -5.06 -3.72
CA MET A 91 -3.55 -4.98 -2.79
C MET A 91 -2.90 -6.36 -2.58
N GLN A 92 -3.69 -7.42 -2.41
CA GLN A 92 -3.18 -8.79 -2.22
C GLN A 92 -2.41 -9.31 -3.44
N LYS A 93 -2.84 -8.97 -4.65
CA LYS A 93 -2.07 -9.28 -5.87
C LYS A 93 -0.73 -8.56 -5.88
N GLY A 94 -0.73 -7.27 -5.53
CA GLY A 94 0.49 -6.49 -5.38
C GLY A 94 1.44 -7.11 -4.35
N ASP A 95 0.92 -7.52 -3.19
CA ASP A 95 1.73 -8.11 -2.11
C ASP A 95 2.38 -9.42 -2.54
N ALA A 96 1.62 -10.28 -3.22
CA ALA A 96 2.14 -11.52 -3.77
C ALA A 96 3.28 -11.24 -4.76
N ARG A 97 3.11 -10.21 -5.60
CA ARG A 97 4.14 -9.80 -6.55
C ARG A 97 5.37 -9.21 -5.88
N LEU A 98 5.19 -8.37 -4.86
CA LEU A 98 6.30 -7.84 -4.06
C LEU A 98 7.12 -8.97 -3.42
N ALA A 99 6.45 -9.94 -2.82
CA ALA A 99 7.10 -11.07 -2.16
C ALA A 99 7.93 -11.88 -3.16
N GLU A 100 7.43 -12.11 -4.38
CA GLU A 100 8.17 -12.75 -5.46
C GLU A 100 9.41 -11.92 -5.86
N LEU A 101 9.22 -10.62 -6.11
CA LEU A 101 10.32 -9.73 -6.52
C LEU A 101 11.44 -9.67 -5.49
N LEU A 102 11.10 -9.63 -4.19
CA LEU A 102 12.08 -9.61 -3.11
C LEU A 102 12.87 -10.92 -2.99
N GLN A 103 12.34 -12.04 -3.50
CA GLN A 103 13.04 -13.32 -3.55
C GLN A 103 13.89 -13.50 -4.82
N THR A 104 13.46 -12.92 -5.94
CA THR A 104 14.08 -13.19 -7.25
C THR A 104 15.02 -12.10 -7.72
N LEU A 105 14.78 -10.83 -7.37
CA LEU A 105 15.66 -9.75 -7.76
C LEU A 105 16.97 -9.85 -6.95
N PRO A 106 18.13 -9.52 -7.54
CA PRO A 106 19.38 -9.39 -6.80
C PRO A 106 19.30 -8.12 -5.94
N PHE A 107 18.49 -8.16 -4.89
CA PHE A 107 17.93 -6.99 -4.21
C PHE A 107 18.98 -6.03 -3.66
N GLU A 108 20.12 -6.57 -3.23
CA GLU A 108 21.25 -5.79 -2.70
C GLU A 108 22.02 -5.02 -3.78
N THR A 109 21.96 -5.45 -5.04
CA THR A 109 22.69 -4.85 -6.16
C THR A 109 21.77 -4.26 -7.24
N HIS A 110 20.47 -4.57 -7.19
CA HIS A 110 19.48 -4.04 -8.11
C HIS A 110 19.25 -2.54 -7.86
N THR A 111 19.16 -1.76 -8.94
CA THR A 111 18.92 -0.32 -8.88
C THR A 111 17.67 0.07 -9.65
N VAL A 112 16.89 0.98 -9.09
CA VAL A 112 15.78 1.65 -9.74
C VAL A 112 16.21 3.09 -10.02
N GLY A 113 16.47 3.41 -11.29
CA GLY A 113 17.25 4.58 -11.67
C GLY A 113 18.65 4.49 -11.08
N GLU A 114 19.04 5.51 -10.32
CA GLU A 114 20.35 5.60 -9.64
C GLU A 114 20.29 5.18 -8.17
N GLN A 115 19.16 4.68 -7.68
CA GLN A 115 18.97 4.32 -6.26
C GLN A 115 18.89 2.79 -6.09
N PRO A 116 19.42 2.23 -4.99
CA PRO A 116 19.23 0.82 -4.66
C PRO A 116 17.74 0.44 -4.51
N ALA A 117 17.38 -0.79 -4.89
CA ALA A 117 16.02 -1.31 -4.83
C ALA A 117 15.38 -1.19 -3.43
N HIS A 118 16.16 -1.42 -2.36
CA HIS A 118 15.67 -1.31 -0.99
C HIS A 118 15.14 0.09 -0.66
N LYS A 119 15.69 1.16 -1.24
CA LYS A 119 15.15 2.52 -1.06
C LYS A 119 13.81 2.71 -1.75
N THR A 120 13.60 2.04 -2.88
CA THR A 120 12.29 2.05 -3.57
C THR A 120 11.23 1.38 -2.72
N VAL A 121 11.54 0.22 -2.11
CA VAL A 121 10.63 -0.48 -1.19
C VAL A 121 10.40 0.31 0.09
N LEU A 122 11.45 0.93 0.65
CA LEU A 122 11.30 1.79 1.83
C LEU A 122 10.37 2.98 1.55
N ARG A 123 10.54 3.67 0.42
CA ARG A 123 9.64 4.77 0.01
C ARG A 123 8.19 4.32 -0.17
N MET A 124 7.99 3.10 -0.66
CA MET A 124 6.67 2.50 -0.76
C MET A 124 6.03 2.26 0.61
N ILE A 125 6.80 1.76 1.60
CA ILE A 125 6.36 1.62 2.99
C ILE A 125 6.04 2.99 3.60
N GLU A 126 6.93 3.97 3.44
CA GLU A 126 6.72 5.35 3.92
C GLU A 126 5.45 5.97 3.34
N HIS A 127 5.16 5.72 2.07
CA HIS A 127 3.92 6.17 1.43
C HIS A 127 2.68 5.51 2.05
N GLU A 128 2.70 4.21 2.32
CA GLU A 128 1.61 3.51 3.03
C GLU A 128 1.40 4.09 4.43
N MET A 129 2.47 4.32 5.19
CA MET A 129 2.42 4.97 6.52
C MET A 129 1.86 6.39 6.46
N HIS A 130 2.22 7.16 5.43
CA HIS A 130 1.66 8.49 5.22
C HIS A 130 0.13 8.44 5.08
N HIS A 131 -0.37 7.49 4.28
CA HIS A 131 -1.81 7.28 4.12
C HIS A 131 -2.47 6.81 5.41
N HIS A 132 -1.84 5.95 6.21
CA HIS A 132 -2.38 5.59 7.53
C HIS A 132 -2.67 6.81 8.40
N GLY A 133 -1.78 7.81 8.42
CA GLY A 133 -2.02 9.08 9.11
C GLY A 133 -3.25 9.82 8.59
N GLN A 134 -3.51 9.78 7.28
CA GLN A 134 -4.73 10.35 6.69
C GLN A 134 -5.98 9.53 7.04
N LEU A 135 -5.91 8.19 6.97
CA LEU A 135 -7.00 7.29 7.32
C LEU A 135 -7.43 7.45 8.78
N ILE A 136 -6.49 7.68 9.69
CA ILE A 136 -6.77 8.00 11.10
C ILE A 136 -7.65 9.25 11.24
N ASN A 137 -7.42 10.29 10.43
CA ASN A 137 -8.28 11.48 10.44
C ASN A 137 -9.73 11.15 10.03
N PHE A 138 -9.91 10.24 9.05
CA PHE A 138 -11.26 9.78 8.66
C PHE A 138 -11.93 8.99 9.79
N LEU A 139 -11.19 8.11 10.46
CA LEU A 139 -11.69 7.33 11.59
C LEU A 139 -12.32 8.24 12.65
N PHE A 140 -11.56 9.24 13.10
CA PHE A 140 -12.03 10.15 14.15
C PHE A 140 -13.10 11.13 13.67
N CYS A 141 -12.95 11.68 12.47
CA CYS A 141 -13.90 12.66 11.94
C CYS A 141 -15.30 12.07 11.71
N HIS A 142 -15.36 10.85 11.17
CA HIS A 142 -16.62 10.19 10.78
C HIS A 142 -17.10 9.14 11.78
N ARG A 143 -16.38 8.97 12.90
CA ARG A 143 -16.67 7.96 13.93
C ARG A 143 -16.76 6.55 13.33
N LEU A 144 -15.86 6.26 12.40
CA LEU A 144 -15.77 4.94 11.79
C LEU A 144 -15.19 3.93 12.80
N PRO A 145 -15.45 2.62 12.63
CA PRO A 145 -14.88 1.61 13.50
C PRO A 145 -13.35 1.61 13.42
N ILE A 146 -12.69 1.66 14.58
CA ILE A 146 -11.24 1.52 14.69
C ILE A 146 -10.91 0.02 14.70
N PRO A 147 -10.05 -0.48 13.78
CA PRO A 147 -9.66 -1.88 13.78
C PRO A 147 -8.86 -2.23 15.04
N PRO A 148 -9.03 -3.44 15.61
CA PRO A 148 -8.27 -3.84 16.80
C PRO A 148 -6.75 -3.81 16.62
N SER A 149 -6.24 -4.00 15.39
CA SER A 149 -4.81 -3.96 15.09
C SER A 149 -4.19 -2.54 15.07
N TRP A 150 -5.01 -1.50 15.27
CA TRP A 150 -4.60 -0.10 15.33
C TRP A 150 -4.66 0.47 16.76
N ALA A 151 -5.12 -0.34 17.74
CA ALA A 151 -5.33 0.05 19.13
C ALA A 151 -4.13 -0.26 20.04
#